data_AF-K1WP66-F1
#
_entry.id   AF-K1WP66-F1
#
_cell.length_a   1.000
_cell.length_b   1.000
_cell.length_c   1.000
_cell.angle_alpha   90.00
_cell.angle_beta   90.00
_cell.angle_gamma   90.00
#
_symmetry.space_group_name_H-M   'P 1'
#
loop_
_entity.id
_entity.type
_entity.pdbx_description
1 polymer ?
#
loop_
_entity_poly.entity_id
_entity_poly.type
_entity_poly.pdbx_seq_one_letter_code
_entity_poly.pdbx_strand_id
1 'polypeptide(L)'
;MSKSASTAAARSVTELAQYLQAGQKLHGFTLIRSKHVPELELTALHLRHDRTDADYLHVAREDKNNVFSIGFKTNPPDDTGVPHILEHTTLCGSQK
;
A
#
# COMPACT_ATOMS: atom_id res chain seq x y z
N MET A 1 25.67 41.28 3.42
CA MET A 1 26.13 40.06 2.73
C MET A 1 25.40 38.88 3.34
N SER A 2 24.38 38.42 2.64
CA SER A 2 23.40 37.41 3.07
C SER A 2 24.07 36.04 3.24
N LYS A 3 23.84 35.39 4.39
CA LYS A 3 24.27 34.01 4.63
C LYS A 3 23.32 33.08 3.88
N SER A 4 23.86 32.40 2.87
CA SER A 4 23.25 31.25 2.20
C SER A 4 22.99 30.13 3.20
N ALA A 5 21.72 29.77 3.40
CA ALA A 5 21.31 28.53 4.03
C ALA A 5 20.80 27.58 2.94
N SER A 6 21.66 26.67 2.51
CA SER A 6 21.27 25.50 1.73
C SER A 6 20.63 24.49 2.68
N THR A 7 19.32 24.59 2.88
CA THR A 7 18.55 23.50 3.49
C THR A 7 18.17 22.56 2.36
N ALA A 8 18.82 21.41 2.27
CA ALA A 8 18.29 20.31 1.48
C ALA A 8 16.91 19.97 2.06
N ALA A 9 15.85 20.40 1.38
CA ALA A 9 14.48 20.11 1.78
C ALA A 9 14.36 18.59 1.89
N ALA A 10 14.15 18.09 3.11
CA ALA A 10 13.85 16.68 3.32
C ALA A 10 12.67 16.33 2.41
N ARG A 11 12.86 15.37 1.51
CA ARG A 11 11.77 14.90 0.63
C ARG A 11 10.69 14.34 1.55
N SER A 12 9.57 15.04 1.64
CA SER A 12 8.41 14.55 2.40
C SER A 12 7.95 13.23 1.76
N VAL A 13 7.70 12.20 2.57
CA VAL A 13 7.18 10.89 2.13
C VAL A 13 5.80 11.00 1.46
N THR A 14 5.18 12.18 1.47
CA THR A 14 3.92 12.43 0.76
C THR A 14 4.12 13.05 -0.62
N GLU A 15 5.33 13.45 -1.01
CA GLU A 15 5.60 14.05 -2.33
C GLU A 15 5.43 13.03 -3.47
N LEU A 16 4.54 13.31 -4.43
CA LEU A 16 4.31 12.44 -5.58
C LEU A 16 5.58 12.23 -6.44
N ALA A 17 6.43 13.26 -6.53
CA ALA A 17 7.64 13.23 -7.36
C ALA A 17 8.67 12.19 -6.92
N GLN A 18 8.56 11.65 -5.70
CA GLN A 18 9.46 10.59 -5.22
C GLN A 18 9.04 9.18 -5.67
N TYR A 19 7.82 9.03 -6.18
CA TYR A 19 7.23 7.76 -6.52
C TYR A 19 7.28 7.45 -8.02
N LEU A 20 7.05 6.18 -8.34
CA LEU A 20 6.90 5.71 -9.72
C LEU A 20 5.81 6.50 -10.46
N GLN A 21 5.96 6.58 -11.77
CA GLN A 21 4.93 7.10 -12.66
C GLN A 21 3.98 5.98 -13.10
N ALA A 22 2.73 6.33 -13.42
CA ALA A 22 1.77 5.35 -13.90
C ALA A 22 2.31 4.56 -15.11
N GLY A 23 2.11 3.25 -15.12
CA GLY A 23 2.64 2.31 -16.11
C GLY A 23 4.04 1.76 -15.79
N GLN A 24 4.78 2.34 -14.83
CA GLN A 24 6.06 1.77 -14.42
C GLN A 24 5.88 0.52 -13.57
N LYS A 25 6.88 -0.37 -13.65
CA LYS A 25 6.86 -1.68 -13.01
C LYS A 25 7.84 -1.76 -11.85
N LEU A 26 7.47 -2.50 -10.81
CA LEU A 26 8.27 -2.77 -9.62
C LEU A 26 7.94 -4.16 -9.09
N HIS A 27 8.93 -5.06 -9.04
CA HIS A 27 8.81 -6.41 -8.46
C HIS A 27 7.55 -7.19 -8.91
N GLY A 28 7.18 -7.08 -10.19
CA GLY A 28 6.00 -7.75 -10.75
C GLY A 28 4.67 -7.01 -10.55
N PHE A 29 4.70 -5.79 -10.02
CA PHE A 29 3.55 -4.90 -9.94
C PHE A 29 3.69 -3.74 -10.93
N THR A 30 2.58 -3.32 -11.52
CA THR A 30 2.49 -2.09 -12.31
C THR A 30 1.75 -1.02 -11.52
N LEU A 31 2.31 0.19 -11.44
CA LEU A 31 1.60 1.33 -10.86
C LEU A 31 0.47 1.77 -11.80
N ILE A 32 -0.77 1.73 -11.31
CA ILE A 32 -1.95 2.14 -12.07
C ILE A 32 -2.17 3.64 -11.92
N ARG A 33 -2.11 4.15 -10.68
CA ARG A 33 -2.29 5.57 -10.37
C ARG A 33 -1.68 5.91 -9.02
N SER A 34 -1.32 7.18 -8.86
CA SER A 34 -0.94 7.78 -7.59
C SER A 34 -1.76 9.04 -7.33
N LYS A 35 -2.05 9.33 -6.06
CA LYS A 35 -2.80 10.52 -5.65
C LYS A 35 -2.29 11.03 -4.31
N HIS A 36 -1.93 12.30 -4.25
CA HIS A 36 -1.71 13.01 -3.00
C HIS A 36 -3.05 13.40 -2.37
N VAL A 37 -3.20 13.19 -1.07
CA VAL A 37 -4.41 13.50 -0.30
C VAL A 37 -4.00 14.39 0.89
N PRO A 38 -4.00 15.72 0.69
CA PRO A 38 -3.52 16.68 1.70
C PRO A 38 -4.27 16.61 3.02
N GLU A 39 -5.58 16.37 2.97
CA GLU A 39 -6.47 16.36 4.14
C GLU A 39 -6.14 15.21 5.11
N LEU A 40 -5.46 14.18 4.62
CA LEU A 40 -5.00 13.02 5.38
C LEU A 40 -3.46 12.96 5.49
N GLU A 41 -2.76 13.98 4.99
CA GLU A 41 -1.29 14.07 4.98
C GLU A 41 -0.63 12.79 4.42
N LEU A 42 -1.15 12.27 3.31
CA LEU A 42 -0.67 11.02 2.73
C LEU A 42 -0.61 11.05 1.20
N THR A 43 0.09 10.08 0.64
CA THR A 43 0.02 9.75 -0.79
C THR A 43 -0.37 8.29 -0.97
N ALA A 44 -1.41 8.06 -1.76
CA ALA A 44 -1.91 6.74 -2.09
C ALA A 44 -1.35 6.29 -3.45
N LEU A 45 -0.80 5.08 -3.51
CA LEU A 45 -0.37 4.43 -4.75
C LEU A 45 -1.20 3.17 -4.95
N HIS A 46 -1.92 3.11 -6.06
CA HIS A 46 -2.66 1.92 -6.47
C HIS A 46 -1.84 1.17 -7.52
N LEU A 47 -1.42 -0.04 -7.15
CA LEU A 47 -0.68 -0.96 -8.02
C LEU A 47 -1.52 -2.20 -8.30
N ARG A 48 -1.16 -2.90 -9.38
CA ARG A 48 -1.71 -4.21 -9.73
C ARG A 48 -0.59 -5.20 -9.97
N HIS A 49 -0.69 -6.40 -9.40
CA HIS A 49 0.24 -7.49 -9.65
C HIS A 49 0.02 -8.07 -11.06
N ASP A 50 1.05 -8.05 -11.90
CA ASP A 50 0.96 -8.38 -13.33
C ASP A 50 0.51 -9.82 -13.59
N ARG A 51 0.81 -10.75 -12.68
CA ARG A 51 0.56 -12.19 -12.87
C ARG A 51 -0.79 -12.65 -12.34
N THR A 52 -1.32 -12.01 -11.28
CA THR A 52 -2.52 -12.47 -10.58
C THR A 52 -3.64 -11.45 -10.54
N ASP A 53 -3.43 -10.27 -11.14
CA ASP A 53 -4.34 -9.13 -11.09
C ASP A 53 -4.69 -8.64 -9.67
N ALA A 54 -3.92 -9.04 -8.66
CA ALA A 54 -4.15 -8.62 -7.28
C ALA A 54 -3.97 -7.09 -7.16
N ASP A 55 -4.98 -6.41 -6.63
CA ASP A 55 -4.90 -4.99 -6.32
C ASP A 55 -4.06 -4.76 -5.05
N TYR A 56 -3.23 -3.72 -5.08
CA TYR A 56 -2.39 -3.31 -3.97
C TYR A 56 -2.54 -1.79 -3.75
N LEU A 57 -2.77 -1.38 -2.52
CA LEU A 57 -2.83 0.02 -2.13
C LEU A 57 -1.72 0.31 -1.13
N HIS A 58 -0.72 1.08 -1.55
CA HIS A 58 0.27 1.63 -0.63
C HIS A 58 -0.20 3.01 -0.15
N VAL A 59 -0.15 3.22 1.16
CA VAL A 59 -0.44 4.51 1.79
C VAL A 59 0.86 5.02 2.41
N ALA A 60 1.42 6.03 1.77
CA ALA A 60 2.65 6.67 2.20
C ALA A 60 2.33 7.87 3.10
N ARG A 61 2.85 7.84 4.33
CA ARG A 61 2.64 8.85 5.38
C ARG A 61 3.88 8.88 6.27
N GLU A 62 4.17 10.04 6.85
CA GLU A 62 5.20 10.17 7.88
C GLU A 62 4.69 9.61 9.22
N ASP A 63 4.59 8.29 9.30
CA ASP A 63 4.20 7.55 10.50
C ASP A 63 5.11 6.33 10.66
N LYS A 64 5.67 6.18 11.87
CA LYS A 64 6.58 5.07 12.17
C LYS A 64 5.84 3.76 12.40
N ASN A 65 4.54 3.82 12.74
CA ASN A 65 3.73 2.63 12.96
C ASN A 65 3.20 2.08 11.63
N ASN A 66 4.01 1.25 11.00
CA ASN A 66 3.68 0.65 9.72
C ASN A 66 2.68 -0.50 9.90
N VAL A 67 1.72 -0.61 8.97
CA VAL A 67 0.72 -1.67 8.95
C VAL A 67 0.70 -2.35 7.58
N PHE A 68 0.43 -3.65 7.60
CA PHE A 68 0.13 -4.44 6.41
C PHE A 68 -1.18 -5.18 6.63
N SER A 69 -2.02 -5.24 5.60
CA SER A 69 -3.27 -5.98 5.61
C SER A 69 -3.51 -6.60 4.24
N ILE A 70 -4.18 -7.75 4.24
CA ILE A 70 -4.62 -8.46 3.04
C ILE A 70 -6.10 -8.80 3.22
N GLY A 71 -6.90 -8.52 2.20
CA GLY A 71 -8.34 -8.78 2.20
C GLY A 71 -8.71 -9.81 1.16
N PHE A 72 -9.52 -10.79 1.55
CA PHE A 72 -10.12 -11.77 0.64
C PHE A 72 -11.62 -11.57 0.61
N LYS A 73 -12.25 -11.72 -0.56
CA LYS A 73 -13.70 -11.71 -0.69
C LYS A 73 -14.25 -13.04 -0.18
N THR A 74 -14.98 -13.02 0.94
CA THR A 74 -15.46 -14.21 1.64
C THR A 74 -16.99 -14.22 1.72
N ASN A 75 -17.67 -14.36 0.59
CA ASN A 75 -19.13 -14.49 0.56
C ASN A 75 -19.54 -15.85 1.17
N PRO A 76 -20.17 -15.90 2.37
CA PRO A 76 -20.55 -17.17 2.96
C PRO A 76 -21.73 -17.79 2.20
N PRO A 77 -21.72 -19.11 1.91
CA PRO A 77 -22.86 -19.77 1.28
C PRO A 77 -24.00 -20.07 2.28
N ASP A 78 -23.71 -20.06 3.58
CA ASP A 78 -24.60 -20.40 4.69
C ASP A 78 -24.11 -19.78 6.02
N ASP A 79 -24.86 -20.02 7.11
CA ASP A 79 -24.61 -19.47 8.45
C ASP A 79 -23.68 -20.33 9.32
N THR A 80 -22.93 -21.26 8.73
CA THR A 80 -22.03 -22.15 9.48
C THR A 80 -20.82 -21.43 10.07
N GLY A 81 -20.51 -20.23 9.61
CA GLY A 81 -19.34 -19.46 10.05
C GLY A 81 -18.03 -19.90 9.42
N VAL A 82 -18.07 -20.66 8.31
CA VAL A 82 -16.87 -21.17 7.61
C VAL A 82 -15.77 -20.11 7.37
N PRO A 83 -16.05 -18.88 6.90
CA PRO A 83 -15.01 -17.86 6.74
C PRO A 83 -14.29 -17.49 8.03
N HIS A 84 -15.01 -17.44 9.14
CA HIS A 84 -14.45 -17.10 10.45
C HIS A 84 -13.61 -18.25 11.01
N ILE A 85 -14.08 -19.50 10.86
CA ILE A 85 -13.28 -20.68 11.20
C ILE A 85 -11.98 -20.72 10.38
N LEU A 86 -12.07 -20.39 9.08
CA LEU A 86 -10.92 -20.35 8.19
C LEU A 86 -9.91 -19.29 8.60
N GLU A 87 -10.35 -18.07 8.97
CA GLU A 87 -9.47 -17.02 9.49
C GLU A 87 -8.60 -17.54 10.64
N HIS A 88 -9.21 -18.13 11.67
CA HIS A 88 -8.48 -18.72 12.78
C HIS A 88 -7.54 -19.85 12.35
N THR A 89 -8.03 -20.75 11.50
CA THR A 89 -7.29 -21.96 11.12
C THR A 89 -6.07 -21.63 10.26
N THR A 90 -6.13 -20.58 9.42
CA THR A 90 -4.98 -20.13 8.63
C THR A 90 -3.80 -19.65 9.47
N LEU A 91 -4.03 -19.30 10.74
CA LEU A 91 -2.98 -18.89 11.68
C LEU A 91 -2.38 -20.07 12.45
N CYS A 92 -2.91 -21.29 12.29
CA CYS A 92 -2.43 -22.48 12.99
C CYS A 92 -1.22 -23.17 12.34
N GLY A 93 -0.75 -22.70 11.18
CA GLY A 93 0.45 -23.21 10.51
C GLY A 93 0.40 -23.05 9.00
N SER A 94 1.58 -23.02 8.36
CA SER A 94 1.70 -22.91 6.91
C SER A 94 2.89 -23.69 6.37
N GLN A 95 2.81 -24.08 5.10
CA GLN A 95 3.99 -24.40 4.32
C GLN A 95 4.68 -23.08 3.94
N LYS A 96 6.00 -23.04 4.04
CA LYS A 96 6.83 -21.89 3.65
C LYS A 96 7.49 -22.14 2.32
#